data_AF-A0A9E0IK81-F1
#
_entry.id   AF-A0A9E0IK81-F1
#
_cell.length_a   1.000
_cell.length_b   1.000
_cell.length_c   1.000
_cell.angle_alpha   90.00
_cell.angle_beta   90.00
_cell.angle_gamma   90.00
#
_symmetry.space_group_name_H-M   'P 1'
#
loop_
_entity.id
_entity.type
_entity.pdbx_description
1 polymer ?
#
loop_
_entity_poly.entity_id
_entity_poly.type
_entity_poly.pdbx_seq_one_letter_code
_entity_poly.pdbx_strand_id
1 'polypeptide(L)'
;MSCPTTATLAAAASDELPLARRGELELHVVGCARCAARLTEQELMAVALADADLAEPALSTAARRRLGDRVLVAANQDTPTAAPRRRAPAPRAAQVGFGILAAAAVAGWLAVGSRRSRPLAPALAQAPIAAGAAAVDRIDRPRPDAMAPPVVAAVNASSAARYTRRSVGGRDQLTIEDGTVAIDARGGRLEVVVGGAVTTVADARVEVSARGGRVSRVAVFAGSVELAAPGGPVVIAAGDLWTAPPAPTAPAVGVARAPAPTAAEWFRRGWLALRAGRHAEAIAAFDRADAPSVAEDAAYWAAIACQRAGDHAAARARLTRFVTAFPASPRRAEALASLAAPAPP
;
A
#
# COMPACT_ATOMS: atom_id res chain seq x y z
N MET A 1 29.11 -15.38 -6.73
CA MET A 1 27.73 -15.25 -7.23
C MET A 1 27.68 -14.09 -8.20
N SER A 2 27.18 -14.29 -9.42
CA SER A 2 26.97 -13.17 -10.36
C SER A 2 25.89 -12.22 -9.81
N CYS A 3 26.04 -10.93 -10.05
CA CYS A 3 25.01 -9.97 -9.64
C CYS A 3 23.69 -10.24 -10.39
N PRO A 4 22.53 -10.12 -9.73
CA PRO A 4 21.22 -10.21 -10.38
C PRO A 4 21.07 -9.12 -11.44
N THR A 5 20.25 -9.38 -12.45
CA THR A 5 19.98 -8.40 -13.50
C THR A 5 19.10 -7.26 -12.97
N THR A 6 19.13 -6.12 -13.63
CA THR A 6 18.26 -4.97 -13.28
C THR A 6 16.78 -5.37 -13.30
N ALA A 7 16.36 -6.22 -14.25
CA ALA A 7 14.99 -6.72 -14.34
C ALA A 7 14.59 -7.56 -13.12
N THR A 8 15.50 -8.38 -12.58
CA THR A 8 15.24 -9.14 -11.35
C THR A 8 15.09 -8.22 -10.14
N LEU A 9 15.91 -7.16 -10.03
CA LEU A 9 15.80 -6.17 -8.96
C LEU A 9 14.49 -5.36 -9.05
N ALA A 10 14.08 -4.98 -10.26
CA ALA A 10 12.81 -4.28 -10.48
C ALA A 10 11.60 -5.15 -10.11
N ALA A 11 11.57 -6.42 -10.54
CA ALA A 11 10.52 -7.36 -10.18
C ALA A 11 10.44 -7.60 -8.65
N ALA A 12 11.57 -7.54 -7.94
CA ALA A 12 11.60 -7.63 -6.49
C ALA A 12 10.97 -6.40 -5.82
N ALA A 13 11.28 -5.20 -6.31
CA ALA A 13 10.75 -3.94 -5.78
C ALA A 13 9.23 -3.83 -5.96
N SER A 14 8.68 -4.38 -7.05
CA SER A 14 7.24 -4.39 -7.34
C SER A 14 6.49 -5.60 -6.75
N ASP A 15 7.13 -6.42 -5.92
CA ASP A 15 6.54 -7.63 -5.32
C ASP A 15 6.09 -8.72 -6.32
N GLU A 16 6.69 -8.76 -7.52
CA GLU A 16 6.34 -9.71 -8.58
C GLU A 16 7.18 -11.00 -8.55
N LEU A 17 8.23 -11.05 -7.74
CA LEU A 17 9.08 -12.23 -7.63
C LEU A 17 8.43 -13.34 -6.78
N PRO A 18 8.49 -14.62 -7.23
CA PRO A 18 8.12 -15.75 -6.40
C PRO A 18 8.93 -15.76 -5.09
N LEU A 19 8.28 -16.09 -3.97
CA LEU A 19 8.87 -16.10 -2.62
C LEU A 19 10.23 -16.82 -2.55
N ALA A 20 10.38 -17.95 -3.24
CA ALA A 20 11.63 -18.71 -3.26
C ALA A 20 12.81 -17.90 -3.85
N ARG A 21 12.59 -17.14 -4.93
CA ARG A 21 13.63 -16.29 -5.54
C ARG A 21 13.89 -15.01 -4.74
N ARG A 22 12.89 -14.55 -3.99
CA ARG A 22 13.04 -13.38 -3.11
C ARG A 22 14.05 -13.64 -2.00
N GLY A 23 13.99 -14.80 -1.35
CA GLY A 23 14.97 -15.17 -0.32
C GLY A 23 16.41 -15.24 -0.81
N GLU A 24 16.64 -15.79 -2.02
CA GLU A 24 17.97 -15.81 -2.64
C GLU A 24 18.49 -14.40 -2.96
N LEU A 25 17.60 -13.51 -3.43
CA LEU A 25 17.93 -12.13 -3.73
C LEU A 25 18.25 -11.34 -2.45
N GLU A 26 17.47 -11.52 -1.38
CA GLU A 26 17.70 -10.88 -0.09
C GLU A 26 19.09 -11.22 0.46
N LEU A 27 19.48 -12.50 0.42
CA LEU A 27 20.81 -12.94 0.82
C LEU A 27 21.91 -12.30 -0.03
N HIS A 28 21.73 -12.17 -1.34
CA HIS A 28 22.69 -11.50 -2.21
C HIS A 28 22.81 -10.00 -1.90
N VAL A 29 21.68 -9.33 -1.71
CA VAL A 29 21.61 -7.88 -1.48
C VAL A 29 22.30 -7.50 -0.16
N VAL A 30 22.20 -8.34 0.87
CA VAL A 30 22.96 -8.19 2.12
C VAL A 30 24.47 -8.23 1.88
N GLY A 31 24.95 -9.06 0.95
CA GLY A 31 26.37 -9.21 0.63
C GLY A 31 26.91 -8.27 -0.45
N CYS A 32 26.06 -7.52 -1.17
CA CYS A 32 26.45 -6.73 -2.33
C CYS A 32 25.88 -5.30 -2.28
N ALA A 33 26.69 -4.35 -1.81
CA ALA A 33 26.30 -2.94 -1.65
C ALA A 33 25.75 -2.30 -2.93
N ARG A 34 26.27 -2.67 -4.11
CA ARG A 34 25.80 -2.15 -5.41
C ARG A 34 24.38 -2.60 -5.73
N CYS A 35 24.04 -3.86 -5.42
CA CYS A 35 22.70 -4.40 -5.63
C CYS A 35 21.71 -3.84 -4.59
N ALA A 36 22.14 -3.62 -3.35
CA ALA A 36 21.35 -2.95 -2.32
C ALA A 36 20.97 -1.52 -2.70
N ALA A 37 21.93 -0.74 -3.19
CA ALA A 37 21.67 0.63 -3.66
C ALA A 37 20.68 0.64 -4.83
N ARG A 38 20.85 -0.25 -5.82
CA ARG A 38 19.92 -0.37 -6.94
C ARG A 38 18.52 -0.82 -6.54
N LEU A 39 18.40 -1.76 -5.61
CA LEU A 39 17.08 -2.20 -5.13
C LEU A 39 16.35 -1.03 -4.45
N THR A 40 17.05 -0.29 -3.60
CA THR A 40 16.50 0.91 -2.94
C THR A 40 16.03 1.95 -3.96
N GLU A 41 16.82 2.18 -5.02
CA GLU A 41 16.44 3.09 -6.11
C GLU A 41 15.16 2.63 -6.84
N GLN A 42 15.03 1.32 -7.11
CA GLN A 42 13.83 0.76 -7.72
C GLN A 42 12.60 0.85 -6.80
N GLU A 43 12.75 0.58 -5.49
CA GLU A 43 11.68 0.72 -4.51
C GLU A 43 11.19 2.17 -4.40
N LEU A 44 12.11 3.14 -4.37
CA LEU A 44 11.76 4.56 -4.36
C LEU A 44 11.03 4.97 -5.65
N MET A 45 11.46 4.48 -6.80
CA MET A 45 10.77 4.74 -8.08
C MET A 45 9.39 4.11 -8.12
N ALA A 46 9.22 2.89 -7.60
CA ALA A 46 7.92 2.21 -7.51
C ALA A 46 6.95 2.97 -6.59
N VAL A 47 7.41 3.43 -5.42
CA VAL A 47 6.61 4.27 -4.52
C VAL A 47 6.24 5.60 -5.19
N ALA A 48 7.19 6.27 -5.84
CA ALA A 48 6.93 7.52 -6.55
C ALA A 48 5.90 7.35 -7.67
N LEU A 49 5.92 6.21 -8.39
CA LEU A 49 4.93 5.89 -9.42
C LEU A 49 3.56 5.50 -8.84
N ALA A 50 3.52 4.91 -7.65
CA ALA A 50 2.27 4.57 -6.97
C ALA A 50 1.60 5.80 -6.34
N ASP A 51 2.38 6.74 -5.81
CA ASP A 51 1.91 7.99 -5.20
C ASP A 51 1.57 9.06 -6.23
N ALA A 52 2.25 9.04 -7.38
CA ALA A 52 1.83 9.84 -8.51
C ALA A 52 0.48 9.30 -8.95
N ASP A 53 -0.59 10.00 -8.55
CA ASP A 53 -1.96 9.84 -9.05
C ASP A 53 -1.98 10.24 -10.53
N LEU A 54 -1.23 9.47 -11.33
CA LEU A 54 -1.14 9.56 -12.76
C LEU A 54 -2.46 9.01 -13.23
N ALA A 55 -3.46 9.89 -13.28
CA ALA A 55 -4.69 9.65 -13.99
C ALA A 55 -4.31 9.00 -15.32
N GLU A 56 -4.64 7.71 -15.49
CA GLU A 56 -4.28 6.99 -16.69
C GLU A 56 -4.78 7.84 -17.86
N PRO A 57 -3.87 8.38 -18.71
CA PRO A 57 -4.34 9.17 -19.82
C PRO A 57 -5.27 8.26 -20.61
N ALA A 58 -6.49 8.73 -20.87
CA ALA A 58 -7.49 7.99 -21.63
C ALA A 58 -7.00 7.82 -23.08
N LEU A 59 -6.06 6.90 -23.28
CA LEU A 59 -5.47 6.62 -24.57
C LEU A 59 -6.48 5.77 -25.34
N SER A 60 -6.83 6.25 -26.53
CA SER A 60 -7.58 5.43 -27.49
C SER A 60 -6.82 4.13 -27.78
N THR A 61 -7.54 3.08 -28.17
CA THR A 61 -6.95 1.78 -28.51
C THR A 61 -5.83 1.91 -29.57
N ALA A 62 -5.98 2.86 -30.52
CA ALA A 62 -4.97 3.15 -31.53
C ALA A 62 -3.72 3.83 -30.94
N ALA A 63 -3.89 4.75 -29.97
CA ALA A 63 -2.77 5.37 -29.28
C ALA A 63 -2.00 4.35 -28.42
N ARG A 64 -2.71 3.44 -27.73
CA ARG A 64 -2.08 2.34 -26.99
C ARG A 64 -1.26 1.42 -27.87
N ARG A 65 -1.78 1.03 -29.06
CA ARG A 65 -1.02 0.23 -30.02
C ARG A 65 0.25 0.94 -30.49
N ARG A 66 0.14 2.21 -30.89
CA ARG A 66 1.32 3.01 -31.31
C ARG A 66 2.36 3.17 -30.21
N LEU A 67 1.93 3.32 -28.96
CA LEU A 67 2.85 3.40 -27.83
C LEU A 67 3.53 2.05 -27.60
N GLY A 68 2.77 0.93 -27.62
CA GLY A 68 3.31 -0.43 -27.52
C GLY A 68 4.34 -0.74 -28.61
N ASP A 69 4.05 -0.38 -29.87
CA ASP A 69 4.97 -0.57 -30.99
C ASP A 69 6.28 0.22 -30.77
N ARG A 70 6.21 1.46 -30.27
CA ARG A 70 7.39 2.28 -29.97
C ARG A 70 8.23 1.68 -28.84
N VAL A 71 7.59 1.17 -27.77
CA VAL A 71 8.29 0.54 -26.65
C VAL A 71 8.99 -0.74 -27.10
N LEU A 72 8.33 -1.58 -27.91
CA LEU A 72 8.94 -2.79 -28.47
C LEU A 72 10.12 -2.49 -29.40
N VAL A 73 10.02 -1.44 -30.23
CA VAL A 73 11.13 -1.00 -31.09
C VAL A 73 12.31 -0.49 -30.25
N ALA A 74 12.06 0.34 -29.23
CA ALA A 74 13.10 0.84 -28.34
C ALA A 74 13.80 -0.30 -27.57
N ALA A 75 13.04 -1.25 -27.03
CA ALA A 75 13.58 -2.40 -26.31
C ALA A 75 14.48 -3.29 -27.20
N ASN A 76 14.15 -3.42 -28.48
CA ASN A 76 15.00 -4.15 -29.44
C ASN A 76 16.27 -3.37 -29.84
N GLN A 77 16.24 -2.03 -29.80
CA GLN A 77 17.40 -1.20 -30.11
C GLN A 77 18.43 -1.18 -28.97
N ASP A 78 17.97 -1.30 -27.71
CA ASP A 78 18.84 -1.33 -26.53
C ASP A 78 19.45 -2.71 -26.24
N THR A 79 19.18 -3.72 -27.08
CA THR A 79 19.89 -5.00 -26.96
C THR A 79 21.29 -4.81 -27.54
N PRO A 80 22.37 -4.79 -26.73
CA PRO A 80 23.71 -4.64 -27.26
C PRO A 80 23.98 -5.81 -28.21
N THR A 81 24.12 -5.51 -29.49
CA THR A 81 24.58 -6.47 -30.48
C THR A 81 25.96 -6.93 -30.03
N ALA A 82 26.04 -8.15 -29.51
CA ALA A 82 27.29 -8.75 -29.11
C ALA A 82 28.24 -8.68 -30.32
N ALA A 83 29.27 -7.84 -30.20
CA ALA A 83 30.26 -7.66 -31.25
C ALA A 83 30.78 -9.05 -31.68
N PRO A 84 30.86 -9.35 -32.99
CA PRO A 84 31.33 -10.64 -33.45
C PRO A 84 32.75 -10.83 -32.94
N ARG A 85 32.92 -11.74 -31.96
CA ARG A 85 34.23 -12.16 -31.48
C ARG A 85 35.01 -12.70 -32.68
N ARG A 86 36.03 -11.97 -33.12
CA ARG A 86 37.03 -12.47 -34.08
C ARG A 86 37.62 -13.75 -33.50
N ARG A 87 37.22 -14.90 -34.05
CA ARG A 87 37.80 -16.20 -33.72
C ARG A 87 39.25 -16.20 -34.20
N ALA A 88 40.19 -16.26 -33.27
CA ALA A 88 41.55 -16.65 -33.58
C ALA A 88 41.55 -18.11 -34.06
N PRO A 89 42.39 -18.49 -35.04
CA PRO A 89 42.50 -19.87 -35.50
C PRO A 89 43.20 -20.71 -34.42
N ALA A 90 42.47 -21.66 -33.83
CA ALA A 90 43.05 -22.68 -32.96
C ALA A 90 43.46 -23.92 -33.79
N PRO A 91 44.57 -24.59 -33.44
CA PRO A 91 45.06 -25.74 -34.18
C PRO A 91 44.18 -26.98 -33.96
N ARG A 92 44.13 -27.80 -35.01
CA ARG A 92 43.43 -29.08 -35.09
C ARG A 92 44.04 -30.09 -34.11
N ALA A 93 43.25 -30.61 -33.17
CA ALA A 93 43.44 -31.95 -32.62
C ALA A 93 42.18 -32.46 -31.90
N ALA A 94 41.85 -33.72 -32.20
CA ALA A 94 41.01 -34.66 -31.47
C ALA A 94 39.49 -34.37 -31.36
N GLN A 95 38.78 -34.93 -32.35
CA GLN A 95 37.39 -35.39 -32.24
C GLN A 95 37.32 -36.58 -31.27
N VAL A 96 36.43 -36.54 -30.28
CA VAL A 96 35.63 -37.70 -29.82
C VAL A 96 34.28 -37.15 -29.37
N GLY A 97 33.21 -37.69 -29.95
CA GLY A 97 31.88 -37.11 -29.92
C GLY A 97 31.08 -37.35 -28.64
N PHE A 98 29.98 -36.63 -28.53
CA PHE A 98 28.74 -37.13 -27.97
C PHE A 98 27.59 -36.40 -28.66
N GLY A 99 26.70 -37.16 -29.27
CA GLY A 99 25.54 -36.68 -29.99
C GLY A 99 24.33 -36.41 -29.11
N ILE A 100 23.44 -35.58 -29.66
CA ILE A 100 21.96 -35.64 -29.64
C ILE A 100 21.29 -35.67 -28.25
N LEU A 101 20.56 -34.58 -27.91
CA LEU A 101 19.09 -34.60 -27.72
C LEU A 101 18.54 -33.23 -27.27
N ALA A 102 17.25 -33.02 -27.60
CA ALA A 102 16.30 -32.01 -27.10
C ALA A 102 16.08 -30.74 -27.93
N ALA A 103 15.54 -30.93 -29.13
CA ALA A 103 14.53 -30.05 -29.70
C ALA A 103 13.14 -30.57 -29.29
N ALA A 104 12.42 -29.86 -28.41
CA ALA A 104 10.95 -29.87 -28.25
C ALA A 104 10.54 -29.16 -26.94
N ALA A 105 10.10 -27.89 -27.01
CA ALA A 105 9.19 -27.26 -26.03
C ALA A 105 8.84 -25.81 -26.42
N VAL A 106 8.11 -25.57 -27.52
CA VAL A 106 7.48 -24.24 -27.78
C VAL A 106 6.03 -24.31 -28.30
N ALA A 107 5.47 -25.49 -28.63
CA ALA A 107 4.10 -25.60 -29.12
C ALA A 107 3.19 -26.26 -28.09
N GLY A 108 2.60 -25.49 -27.16
CA GLY A 108 1.74 -26.09 -26.14
C GLY A 108 0.95 -25.14 -25.24
N TRP A 109 0.53 -23.96 -25.72
CA TRP A 109 -0.27 -23.04 -24.89
C TRP A 109 -1.33 -22.22 -25.63
N LEU A 110 -1.98 -22.82 -26.65
CA LEU A 110 -3.19 -22.27 -27.27
C LEU A 110 -4.20 -23.40 -27.59
N ALA A 111 -4.72 -24.09 -26.56
CA ALA A 111 -5.82 -25.04 -26.78
C ALA A 111 -6.59 -25.43 -25.51
N VAL A 112 -7.02 -24.52 -24.63
CA VAL A 112 -8.10 -24.87 -23.67
C VAL A 112 -8.99 -23.65 -23.40
N GLY A 113 -10.24 -23.70 -23.85
CA GLY A 113 -11.34 -23.08 -23.09
C GLY A 113 -12.37 -22.18 -23.79
N SER A 114 -12.69 -22.31 -25.07
CA SER A 114 -13.94 -21.75 -25.62
C SER A 114 -15.10 -22.74 -25.50
N ARG A 115 -15.79 -22.74 -24.35
CA ARG A 115 -17.10 -23.42 -24.24
C ARG A 115 -18.14 -22.61 -25.01
N ARG A 116 -18.48 -23.13 -26.19
CA ARG A 116 -19.60 -22.73 -27.04
C ARG A 116 -20.91 -23.15 -26.38
N SER A 117 -21.77 -22.19 -26.07
CA SER A 117 -23.20 -22.43 -25.85
C SER A 117 -23.87 -22.63 -27.21
N ARG A 118 -24.49 -23.80 -27.42
CA ARG A 118 -25.28 -24.12 -28.61
C ARG A 118 -26.63 -23.38 -28.60
N PRO A 119 -27.22 -23.13 -29.78
CA PRO A 119 -28.52 -22.52 -29.93
C PRO A 119 -29.64 -23.56 -29.74
N LEU A 120 -30.77 -23.13 -29.17
CA LEU A 120 -32.05 -23.83 -29.21
C LEU A 120 -33.13 -22.79 -29.48
N ALA A 121 -33.63 -22.78 -30.72
CA ALA A 121 -35.00 -22.39 -31.02
C ALA A 121 -35.84 -23.67 -31.05
N PRO A 122 -37.14 -23.60 -30.73
CA PRO A 122 -38.07 -23.50 -31.85
C PRO A 122 -39.27 -22.56 -31.65
N ALA A 123 -39.71 -22.06 -32.80
CA ALA A 123 -41.05 -21.68 -33.23
C ALA A 123 -42.18 -21.60 -32.19
N LEU A 124 -42.75 -20.40 -32.04
CA LEU A 124 -44.18 -20.20 -31.76
C LEU A 124 -44.76 -19.21 -32.78
N ALA A 125 -46.01 -19.52 -33.13
CA ALA A 125 -46.77 -19.05 -34.27
C ALA A 125 -47.01 -17.54 -34.32
N GLN A 126 -46.97 -17.00 -35.54
CA GLN A 126 -47.47 -15.67 -35.88
C GLN A 126 -48.98 -15.75 -36.16
N ALA A 127 -49.77 -14.97 -35.43
CA ALA A 127 -51.16 -14.66 -35.78
C ALA A 127 -51.19 -13.30 -36.53
N PRO A 128 -52.09 -13.11 -37.51
CA PRO A 128 -52.24 -11.83 -38.19
C PRO A 128 -53.07 -10.86 -37.32
N ILE A 129 -52.50 -9.72 -36.95
CA ILE A 129 -53.25 -8.60 -36.37
C ILE A 129 -53.47 -7.56 -37.48
N ALA A 130 -54.74 -7.25 -37.69
CA ALA A 130 -55.27 -6.33 -38.67
C ALA A 130 -54.77 -4.89 -38.45
N ALA A 131 -54.59 -4.20 -39.58
CA ALA A 131 -54.28 -2.79 -39.66
C ALA A 131 -55.42 -1.93 -39.08
N GLY A 132 -55.10 -1.20 -38.01
CA GLY A 132 -55.89 -0.08 -37.51
C GLY A 132 -54.98 1.14 -37.43
N ALA A 133 -55.08 2.04 -38.41
CA ALA A 133 -54.42 3.33 -38.39
C ALA A 133 -55.07 4.21 -37.32
N ALA A 134 -54.37 4.42 -36.21
CA ALA A 134 -54.69 5.47 -35.25
C ALA A 134 -53.46 6.39 -35.11
N ALA A 135 -53.73 7.69 -35.18
CA ALA A 135 -52.74 8.76 -35.14
C ALA A 135 -51.83 8.63 -33.90
N VAL A 136 -50.53 8.47 -34.15
CA VAL A 136 -49.50 8.50 -33.11
C VAL A 136 -49.33 9.95 -32.67
N ASP A 137 -49.89 10.26 -31.50
CA ASP A 137 -49.59 11.47 -30.76
C ASP A 137 -48.09 11.47 -30.44
N ARG A 138 -47.46 12.62 -30.68
CA ARG A 138 -46.01 12.80 -30.64
C ARG A 138 -45.58 12.75 -29.17
N ILE A 139 -45.21 11.58 -28.67
CA ILE A 139 -44.60 11.41 -27.34
C ILE A 139 -43.27 12.18 -27.37
N ASP A 140 -43.26 13.37 -26.78
CA ASP A 140 -42.06 14.10 -26.41
C ASP A 140 -41.19 13.17 -25.56
N ARG A 141 -40.04 12.76 -26.10
CA ARG A 141 -39.03 12.05 -25.31
C ARG A 141 -38.58 12.99 -24.22
N PRO A 142 -38.71 12.64 -22.92
CA PRO A 142 -38.16 13.45 -21.85
C PRO A 142 -36.69 13.70 -22.13
N ARG A 143 -36.33 14.98 -22.19
CA ARG A 143 -34.96 15.46 -22.30
C ARG A 143 -34.16 14.73 -21.22
N PRO A 144 -33.00 14.10 -21.50
CA PRO A 144 -32.22 13.46 -20.46
C PRO A 144 -31.92 14.51 -19.41
N ASP A 145 -32.59 14.39 -18.27
CA ASP A 145 -32.50 15.33 -17.16
C ASP A 145 -31.02 15.49 -16.87
N ALA A 146 -30.55 16.73 -16.94
CA ALA A 146 -29.20 17.08 -16.54
C ALA A 146 -28.99 16.50 -15.13
N MET A 147 -28.15 15.46 -15.02
CA MET A 147 -27.87 14.74 -13.78
C MET A 147 -27.66 15.77 -12.68
N ALA A 148 -28.61 15.85 -11.75
CA ALA A 148 -28.45 16.69 -10.58
C ALA A 148 -27.10 16.33 -9.93
N PRO A 149 -26.27 17.33 -9.55
CA PRO A 149 -24.98 17.06 -8.95
C PRO A 149 -25.16 16.17 -7.72
N PRO A 150 -24.26 15.19 -7.50
CA PRO A 150 -24.38 14.27 -6.37
C PRO A 150 -24.40 15.06 -5.07
N VAL A 151 -25.42 14.82 -4.25
CA VAL A 151 -25.55 15.46 -2.93
C VAL A 151 -24.45 14.92 -2.03
N VAL A 152 -23.55 15.80 -1.62
CA VAL A 152 -22.42 15.48 -0.74
C VAL A 152 -22.89 15.52 0.71
N ALA A 153 -22.66 14.45 1.48
CA ALA A 153 -23.09 14.38 2.87
C ALA A 153 -22.42 15.47 3.74
N ALA A 154 -23.13 16.07 4.68
CA ALA A 154 -22.51 16.96 5.66
C ALA A 154 -21.87 16.12 6.77
N VAL A 155 -20.64 16.47 7.18
CA VAL A 155 -19.88 15.75 8.21
C VAL A 155 -19.44 16.77 9.26
N ASN A 156 -19.81 16.53 10.51
CA ASN A 156 -19.43 17.33 11.66
C ASN A 156 -18.71 16.44 12.68
N ALA A 157 -17.41 16.64 12.84
CA ALA A 157 -16.57 15.81 13.69
C ALA A 157 -16.28 16.49 15.03
N SER A 158 -16.27 15.72 16.10
CA SER A 158 -15.78 16.20 17.40
C SER A 158 -14.30 16.62 17.30
N SER A 159 -13.84 17.50 18.19
CA SER A 159 -12.46 18.01 18.18
C SER A 159 -11.40 16.92 18.38
N ALA A 160 -11.77 15.78 18.98
CA ALA A 160 -10.89 14.63 19.19
C ALA A 160 -10.95 13.59 18.04
N ALA A 161 -11.84 13.78 17.06
CA ALA A 161 -12.02 12.81 16.00
C ALA A 161 -10.85 12.84 15.00
N ARG A 162 -10.34 11.66 14.66
CA ARG A 162 -9.37 11.44 13.59
C ARG A 162 -10.06 10.73 12.45
N TYR A 163 -10.18 11.40 11.31
CA TYR A 163 -10.84 10.86 10.14
C TYR A 163 -10.23 11.39 8.85
N THR A 164 -10.46 10.67 7.76
CA THR A 164 -10.16 11.11 6.40
C THR A 164 -11.38 10.93 5.52
N ARG A 165 -11.57 11.83 4.54
CA ARG A 165 -12.68 11.76 3.58
C ARG A 165 -12.11 11.73 2.17
N ARG A 166 -12.60 10.81 1.33
CA ARG A 166 -12.16 10.63 -0.05
C ARG A 166 -13.34 10.32 -0.95
N SER A 167 -13.24 10.67 -2.22
CA SER A 167 -14.18 10.21 -3.26
C SER A 167 -13.52 9.08 -4.02
N VAL A 168 -14.08 7.87 -3.96
CA VAL A 168 -13.53 6.66 -4.60
C VAL A 168 -14.59 6.09 -5.54
N GLY A 169 -14.30 6.10 -6.85
CA GLY A 169 -15.23 5.59 -7.86
C GLY A 169 -16.59 6.31 -7.88
N GLY A 170 -16.60 7.61 -7.59
CA GLY A 170 -17.82 8.42 -7.49
C GLY A 170 -18.63 8.21 -6.21
N ARG A 171 -18.12 7.43 -5.25
CA ARG A 171 -18.70 7.27 -3.92
C ARG A 171 -17.93 8.08 -2.90
N ASP A 172 -18.67 8.75 -2.04
CA ASP A 172 -18.12 9.47 -0.91
C ASP A 172 -17.82 8.49 0.22
N GLN A 173 -16.56 8.45 0.66
CA GLN A 173 -16.06 7.54 1.67
C GLN A 173 -15.44 8.32 2.84
N LEU A 174 -15.84 7.98 4.05
CA LEU A 174 -15.38 8.57 5.30
C LEU A 174 -14.71 7.50 6.16
N THR A 175 -13.40 7.55 6.31
CA THR A 175 -12.65 6.64 7.18
C THR A 175 -12.46 7.26 8.55
N ILE A 176 -12.97 6.64 9.61
CA ILE A 176 -12.84 7.11 11.00
C ILE A 176 -11.86 6.19 11.75
N GLU A 177 -10.78 6.77 12.28
CA GLU A 177 -9.80 6.05 13.10
C GLU A 177 -10.19 6.06 14.58
N ASP A 178 -10.63 7.22 15.07
CA ASP A 178 -10.99 7.45 16.46
C ASP A 178 -11.94 8.64 16.62
N GLY A 179 -12.69 8.67 17.71
CA GLY A 179 -13.61 9.75 18.08
C GLY A 179 -15.01 9.65 17.48
N THR A 180 -15.77 10.73 17.63
CA THR A 180 -17.20 10.79 17.26
C THR A 180 -17.42 11.74 16.09
N VAL A 181 -18.22 11.29 15.11
CA VAL A 181 -18.56 12.04 13.90
C VAL A 181 -20.07 11.97 13.66
N ALA A 182 -20.71 13.14 13.56
CA ALA A 182 -22.08 13.29 13.13
C ALA A 182 -22.14 13.46 11.60
N ILE A 183 -23.02 12.73 10.96
CA ILE A 183 -23.15 12.64 9.50
C ILE A 183 -24.60 12.92 9.13
N ASP A 184 -24.81 13.78 8.15
CA ASP A 184 -26.10 14.03 7.52
C ASP A 184 -26.00 13.71 6.03
N ALA A 185 -26.52 12.55 5.65
CA ALA A 185 -26.51 12.03 4.28
C ALA A 185 -27.92 12.02 3.66
N ARG A 186 -28.82 12.90 4.11
CA ARG A 186 -30.15 13.06 3.50
C ARG A 186 -30.02 13.46 2.03
N GLY A 187 -30.68 12.71 1.14
CA GLY A 187 -30.56 12.87 -0.32
C GLY A 187 -29.28 12.33 -0.95
N GLY A 188 -28.42 11.64 -0.18
CA GLY A 188 -27.16 11.07 -0.67
C GLY A 188 -26.83 9.71 -0.04
N ARG A 189 -25.64 9.20 -0.38
CA ARG A 189 -25.07 7.97 0.20
C ARG A 189 -23.61 8.21 0.58
N LEU A 190 -23.24 7.82 1.79
CA LEU A 190 -21.89 7.88 2.32
C LEU A 190 -21.47 6.49 2.82
N GLU A 191 -20.30 6.02 2.44
CA GLU A 191 -19.67 4.82 3.02
C GLU A 191 -18.77 5.24 4.18
N VAL A 192 -19.03 4.76 5.39
CA VAL A 192 -18.20 5.01 6.57
C VAL A 192 -17.35 3.77 6.85
N VAL A 193 -16.02 3.93 6.89
CA VAL A 193 -15.08 2.84 7.10
C VAL A 193 -14.40 2.98 8.47
N VAL A 194 -14.46 1.95 9.30
CA VAL A 194 -13.83 1.93 10.62
C VAL A 194 -13.14 0.58 10.83
N GLY A 195 -11.81 0.57 10.81
CA GLY A 195 -11.01 -0.67 10.98
C GLY A 195 -11.34 -1.77 9.99
N GLY A 196 -11.73 -1.41 8.77
CA GLY A 196 -12.16 -2.34 7.73
C GLY A 196 -13.65 -2.71 7.75
N ALA A 197 -14.40 -2.36 8.80
CA ALA A 197 -15.86 -2.47 8.79
C ALA A 197 -16.44 -1.33 7.94
N VAL A 198 -17.29 -1.67 6.98
CA VAL A 198 -17.97 -0.72 6.11
C VAL A 198 -19.41 -0.54 6.59
N THR A 199 -19.81 0.70 6.80
CA THR A 199 -21.16 1.10 7.19
C THR A 199 -21.74 1.96 6.08
N THR A 200 -22.87 1.55 5.50
CA THR A 200 -23.56 2.37 4.49
C THR A 200 -24.58 3.28 5.18
N VAL A 201 -24.42 4.58 5.01
CA VAL A 201 -25.37 5.60 5.45
C VAL A 201 -26.06 6.17 4.21
N ALA A 202 -27.36 5.91 4.05
CA ALA A 202 -28.13 6.37 2.90
C ALA A 202 -29.42 7.03 3.37
N ASP A 203 -29.66 8.26 2.91
CA ASP A 203 -30.81 9.08 3.28
C ASP A 203 -31.05 9.17 4.81
N ALA A 204 -29.97 9.33 5.57
CA ALA A 204 -29.97 9.20 7.02
C ALA A 204 -29.15 10.28 7.72
N ARG A 205 -29.51 10.57 8.97
CA ARG A 205 -28.73 11.42 9.88
C ARG A 205 -28.29 10.58 11.07
N VAL A 206 -26.99 10.49 11.30
CA VAL A 206 -26.39 9.51 12.21
C VAL A 206 -25.23 10.11 12.99
N GLU A 207 -24.91 9.53 14.13
CA GLU A 207 -23.66 9.76 14.85
C GLU A 207 -22.93 8.43 15.00
N VAL A 208 -21.69 8.39 14.53
CA VAL A 208 -20.82 7.21 14.58
C VAL A 208 -19.65 7.52 15.51
N SER A 209 -19.43 6.67 16.51
CA SER A 209 -18.27 6.75 17.40
C SER A 209 -17.35 5.56 17.19
N ALA A 210 -16.09 5.84 16.89
CA ALA A 210 -15.02 4.86 16.79
C ALA A 210 -14.06 4.98 17.98
N ARG A 211 -13.51 3.85 18.43
CA ARG A 211 -12.44 3.82 19.43
C ARG A 211 -11.45 2.73 19.06
N GLY A 212 -10.16 3.08 18.96
CA GLY A 212 -9.11 2.13 18.60
C GLY A 212 -9.36 1.44 17.25
N GLY A 213 -9.87 2.19 16.26
CA GLY A 213 -10.19 1.65 14.94
C GLY A 213 -11.40 0.71 14.89
N ARG A 214 -12.29 0.71 15.89
CA ARG A 214 -13.52 -0.11 15.87
C ARG A 214 -14.74 0.75 16.13
N VAL A 215 -15.85 0.46 15.44
CA VAL A 215 -17.14 1.09 15.73
C VAL A 215 -17.57 0.69 17.14
N SER A 216 -17.81 1.67 17.99
CA SER A 216 -18.24 1.46 19.39
C SER A 216 -19.71 1.81 19.60
N ARG A 217 -20.21 2.80 18.86
CA ARG A 217 -21.58 3.31 18.97
C ARG A 217 -22.05 3.85 17.62
N VAL A 218 -23.30 3.58 17.27
CA VAL A 218 -24.00 4.20 16.14
C VAL A 218 -25.40 4.61 16.61
N ALA A 219 -25.68 5.92 16.62
CA ALA A 219 -27.01 6.46 16.91
C ALA A 219 -27.63 6.99 15.61
N VAL A 220 -28.84 6.56 15.28
CA VAL A 220 -29.53 6.99 14.05
C VAL A 220 -30.67 7.93 14.43
N PHE A 221 -30.59 9.18 13.99
CA PHE A 221 -31.61 10.20 14.27
C PHE A 221 -32.70 10.25 13.20
N ALA A 222 -32.35 9.95 11.94
CA ALA A 222 -33.27 9.88 10.81
C ALA A 222 -32.77 8.86 9.78
N GLY A 223 -33.69 8.22 9.04
CA GLY A 223 -33.37 7.21 8.03
C GLY A 223 -32.99 5.84 8.63
N SER A 224 -32.12 5.11 7.94
CA SER A 224 -31.60 3.82 8.40
C SER A 224 -30.14 3.63 7.99
N VAL A 225 -29.41 2.82 8.77
CA VAL A 225 -28.00 2.51 8.52
C VAL A 225 -27.81 1.00 8.43
N GLU A 226 -27.02 0.55 7.47
CA GLU A 226 -26.54 -0.83 7.41
C GLU A 226 -25.08 -0.89 7.88
N LEU A 227 -24.87 -1.54 9.02
CA LEU A 227 -23.58 -1.70 9.68
C LEU A 227 -23.06 -3.13 9.50
N ALA A 228 -21.86 -3.29 8.93
CA ALA A 228 -21.18 -4.58 8.92
C ALA A 228 -20.61 -4.90 10.32
N ALA A 229 -21.35 -5.67 11.11
CA ALA A 229 -20.90 -6.12 12.43
C ALA A 229 -20.28 -7.54 12.36
N PRO A 230 -19.50 -7.98 13.38
CA PRO A 230 -18.88 -9.32 13.39
C PRO A 230 -19.87 -10.49 13.27
N GLY A 231 -21.14 -10.29 13.63
CA GLY A 231 -22.21 -11.29 13.52
C GLY A 231 -23.01 -11.23 12.21
N GLY A 232 -22.61 -10.39 11.26
CA GLY A 232 -23.36 -10.11 10.03
C GLY A 232 -23.83 -8.65 9.94
N PRO A 233 -24.48 -8.28 8.81
CA PRO A 233 -25.03 -6.94 8.64
C PRO A 233 -26.16 -6.69 9.64
N VAL A 234 -26.13 -5.52 10.27
CA VAL A 234 -27.15 -5.04 11.22
C VAL A 234 -27.77 -3.77 10.64
N VAL A 235 -29.09 -3.75 10.51
CA VAL A 235 -29.83 -2.54 10.12
C VAL A 235 -30.28 -1.81 11.39
N ILE A 236 -29.97 -0.52 11.48
CA ILE A 236 -30.31 0.35 12.62
C ILE A 236 -31.25 1.43 12.10
N ALA A 237 -32.46 1.52 12.66
CA ALA A 237 -33.48 2.46 12.20
C ALA A 237 -33.44 3.78 12.98
N ALA A 238 -34.16 4.80 12.49
CA ALA A 238 -34.29 6.08 13.17
C ALA A 238 -34.87 5.91 14.58
N GLY A 239 -34.22 6.57 15.55
CA GLY A 239 -34.52 6.45 16.98
C GLY A 239 -33.72 5.36 17.69
N ASP A 240 -33.10 4.43 16.94
CA ASP A 240 -32.33 3.35 17.54
C ASP A 240 -30.88 3.72 17.83
N LEU A 241 -30.36 3.02 18.83
CA LEU A 241 -28.98 3.07 19.24
C LEU A 241 -28.38 1.67 19.16
N TRP A 242 -27.36 1.53 18.33
CA TRP A 242 -26.49 0.35 18.36
C TRP A 242 -25.24 0.65 19.18
N THR A 243 -24.94 -0.25 20.11
CA THR A 243 -23.66 -0.28 20.82
C THR A 243 -22.96 -1.57 20.47
N ALA A 244 -21.67 -1.48 20.16
CA ALA A 244 -20.88 -2.67 19.91
C ALA A 244 -21.00 -3.61 21.13
N PRO A 245 -21.28 -4.91 20.92
CA PRO A 245 -21.20 -5.88 22.00
C PRO A 245 -19.86 -5.67 22.70
N PRO A 246 -19.82 -5.65 24.05
CA PRO A 246 -18.56 -5.59 24.76
C PRO A 246 -17.69 -6.68 24.16
N ALA A 247 -16.51 -6.32 23.67
CA ALA A 247 -15.61 -7.27 23.03
C ALA A 247 -15.57 -8.49 23.94
N PRO A 248 -15.88 -9.71 23.42
CA PRO A 248 -16.06 -10.89 24.25
C PRO A 248 -14.90 -10.87 25.21
N THR A 249 -15.22 -10.72 26.50
CA THR A 249 -14.21 -10.76 27.55
C THR A 249 -13.78 -12.19 27.47
N ALA A 250 -12.75 -12.45 26.65
CA ALA A 250 -12.22 -13.79 26.50
C ALA A 250 -12.03 -14.27 27.94
N PRO A 251 -12.52 -15.47 28.30
CA PRO A 251 -12.15 -16.03 29.60
C PRO A 251 -10.65 -15.82 29.72
N ALA A 252 -10.18 -15.39 30.89
CA ALA A 252 -8.77 -15.10 31.14
C ALA A 252 -7.94 -16.41 31.08
N VAL A 253 -7.98 -17.12 29.96
CA VAL A 253 -6.84 -17.80 29.40
C VAL A 253 -5.77 -16.73 29.40
N GLY A 254 -4.77 -16.89 30.26
CA GLY A 254 -3.65 -15.97 30.32
C GLY A 254 -3.10 -15.82 28.92
N VAL A 255 -3.54 -14.77 28.21
CA VAL A 255 -2.92 -14.34 26.97
C VAL A 255 -1.56 -13.92 27.48
N ALA A 256 -0.60 -14.82 27.32
CA ALA A 256 0.78 -14.57 27.65
C ALA A 256 1.07 -13.20 27.07
N ARG A 257 1.27 -12.22 27.95
CA ARG A 257 1.52 -10.84 27.58
C ARG A 257 2.53 -10.90 26.46
N ALA A 258 2.17 -10.37 25.28
CA ALA A 258 3.08 -10.38 24.14
C ALA A 258 4.47 -9.98 24.66
N PRO A 259 5.50 -10.77 24.37
CA PRO A 259 6.81 -10.56 24.97
C PRO A 259 7.18 -9.09 24.74
N ALA A 260 7.70 -8.45 25.79
CA ALA A 260 8.12 -7.06 25.68
C ALA A 260 9.09 -6.95 24.49
N PRO A 261 9.00 -5.87 23.68
CA PRO A 261 9.87 -5.76 22.52
C PRO A 261 11.33 -5.87 22.93
N THR A 262 12.09 -6.63 22.16
CA THR A 262 13.53 -6.82 22.37
C THR A 262 14.28 -5.51 22.13
N ALA A 263 15.49 -5.37 22.68
CA ALA A 263 16.33 -4.19 22.44
C ALA A 263 16.58 -3.95 20.93
N ALA A 264 16.71 -5.00 20.12
CA ALA A 264 16.85 -4.90 18.67
C ALA A 264 15.58 -4.35 17.99
N GLU A 265 14.40 -4.71 18.47
CA GLU A 265 13.13 -4.15 18.00
C GLU A 265 12.98 -2.68 18.38
N TRP A 266 13.37 -2.31 19.59
CA TRP A 266 13.44 -0.91 20.00
C TRP A 266 14.40 -0.10 19.14
N PHE A 267 15.58 -0.64 18.86
CA PHE A 267 16.55 -0.01 17.96
C PHE A 267 15.99 0.20 16.55
N ARG A 268 15.33 -0.82 15.97
CA ARG A 268 14.65 -0.70 14.66
C ARG A 268 13.55 0.36 14.68
N ARG A 269 12.73 0.40 15.73
CA ARG A 269 11.69 1.43 15.91
C ARG A 269 12.30 2.84 15.97
N GLY A 270 13.43 2.99 16.67
CA GLY A 270 14.17 4.26 16.74
C GLY A 270 14.60 4.75 15.36
N TRP A 271 15.13 3.85 14.53
CA TRP A 271 15.51 4.16 13.16
C TRP A 271 14.32 4.58 12.27
N LEU A 272 13.21 3.84 12.34
CA LEU A 272 12.00 4.17 11.57
C LEU A 272 11.45 5.54 11.97
N ALA A 273 11.38 5.82 13.27
CA ALA A 273 10.95 7.11 13.78
C ALA A 273 11.88 8.24 13.36
N LEU A 274 13.20 8.03 13.42
CA LEU A 274 14.20 9.03 13.03
C LEU A 274 14.10 9.39 11.54
N ARG A 275 13.93 8.40 10.66
CA ARG A 275 13.75 8.62 9.20
C ARG A 275 12.46 9.36 8.88
N ALA A 276 11.41 9.13 9.67
CA ALA A 276 10.13 9.80 9.52
C ALA A 276 10.07 11.19 10.19
N GLY A 277 11.20 11.74 10.68
CA GLY A 277 11.23 13.03 11.36
C GLY A 277 10.60 13.06 12.77
N ARG A 278 10.18 11.90 13.30
CA ARG A 278 9.57 11.79 14.64
C ARG A 278 10.64 11.66 15.71
N HIS A 279 11.38 12.74 15.94
CA HIS A 279 12.59 12.72 16.78
C HIS A 279 12.32 12.32 18.23
N ALA A 280 11.23 12.76 18.85
CA ALA A 280 10.87 12.38 20.22
C ALA A 280 10.64 10.87 20.39
N GLU A 281 9.93 10.25 19.44
CA GLU A 281 9.72 8.79 19.42
C GLU A 281 11.03 8.06 19.19
N ALA A 282 11.89 8.57 18.30
CA ALA A 282 13.19 7.98 18.03
C ALA A 282 14.07 7.93 19.28
N ILE A 283 14.15 9.06 20.00
CA ILE A 283 14.88 9.17 21.27
C ILE A 283 14.40 8.13 22.27
N ALA A 284 13.08 8.07 22.51
CA ALA A 284 12.49 7.14 23.47
C ALA A 284 12.70 5.66 23.08
N ALA A 285 12.73 5.36 21.78
CA ALA A 285 12.98 4.01 21.29
C ALA A 285 14.45 3.62 21.44
N PHE A 286 15.40 4.51 21.10
CA PHE A 286 16.82 4.25 21.32
C PHE A 286 17.18 4.11 22.80
N ASP A 287 16.54 4.89 23.69
CA ASP A 287 16.74 4.77 25.14
C ASP A 287 16.31 3.41 25.72
N ARG A 288 15.41 2.69 25.03
CA ARG A 288 14.99 1.32 25.40
C ARG A 288 15.82 0.21 24.75
N ALA A 289 16.75 0.56 23.85
CA ALA A 289 17.62 -0.40 23.18
C ALA A 289 18.92 -0.59 23.97
N ASP A 290 18.82 -1.19 25.15
CA ASP A 290 19.88 -1.27 26.17
C ASP A 290 20.75 -2.54 26.11
N ALA A 291 20.43 -3.49 25.22
CA ALA A 291 21.23 -4.71 25.08
C ALA A 291 22.66 -4.39 24.61
N PRO A 292 23.70 -5.07 25.13
CA PRO A 292 25.10 -4.76 24.83
C PRO A 292 25.45 -4.71 23.33
N SER A 293 24.77 -5.51 22.51
CA SER A 293 25.00 -5.55 21.06
C SER A 293 24.55 -4.30 20.30
N VAL A 294 23.64 -3.51 20.86
CA VAL A 294 23.07 -2.30 20.23
C VAL A 294 23.19 -1.05 21.10
N ALA A 295 23.55 -1.18 22.39
CA ALA A 295 23.55 -0.08 23.35
C ALA A 295 24.47 1.08 22.94
N GLU A 296 25.65 0.77 22.38
CA GLU A 296 26.58 1.79 21.88
C GLU A 296 25.95 2.61 20.75
N ASP A 297 25.51 1.95 19.69
CA ASP A 297 24.88 2.61 18.54
C ASP A 297 23.59 3.34 18.97
N ALA A 298 22.78 2.75 19.84
CA ALA A 298 21.55 3.35 20.33
C ALA A 298 21.82 4.66 21.09
N ALA A 299 22.79 4.66 22.00
CA ALA A 299 23.17 5.86 22.75
C ALA A 299 23.66 6.99 21.82
N TYR A 300 24.46 6.65 20.80
CA TYR A 300 24.90 7.61 19.80
C TYR A 300 23.71 8.19 19.01
N TRP A 301 22.86 7.33 18.44
CA TRP A 301 21.73 7.78 17.60
C TRP A 301 20.66 8.53 18.39
N ALA A 302 20.48 8.24 19.67
CA ALA A 302 19.60 9.02 20.52
C ALA A 302 20.12 10.47 20.71
N ALA A 303 21.44 10.65 20.78
CA ALA A 303 22.04 11.99 20.82
C ALA A 303 21.86 12.75 19.50
N ILE A 304 22.04 12.08 18.36
CA ILE A 304 21.79 12.65 17.03
C ILE A 304 20.32 13.01 16.84
N ALA A 305 19.40 12.18 17.35
CA ALA A 305 17.97 12.47 17.33
C ALA A 305 17.63 13.74 18.14
N CYS A 306 18.24 13.96 19.31
CA CYS A 306 18.11 15.22 20.05
C CYS A 306 18.62 16.42 19.24
N GLN A 307 19.78 16.28 18.59
CA GLN A 307 20.33 17.36 17.77
C GLN A 307 19.40 17.72 16.61
N ARG A 308 18.80 16.72 15.94
CA ARG A 308 17.83 16.94 14.86
C ARG A 308 16.50 17.52 15.35
N ALA A 309 16.14 17.28 16.61
CA ALA A 309 14.99 17.91 17.26
C ALA A 309 15.24 19.38 17.65
N GLY A 310 16.46 19.91 17.46
CA GLY A 310 16.85 21.25 17.92
C GLY A 310 17.20 21.32 19.41
N ASP A 311 17.17 20.20 20.14
CA ASP A 311 17.54 20.15 21.56
C ASP A 311 19.05 19.94 21.71
N HIS A 312 19.81 21.00 21.42
CA HIS A 312 21.27 21.00 21.46
C HIS A 312 21.82 20.75 22.87
N ALA A 313 21.10 21.16 23.92
CA ALA A 313 21.49 20.94 25.30
C ALA A 313 21.42 19.45 25.66
N ALA A 314 20.30 18.78 25.35
CA ALA A 314 20.16 17.34 25.57
C ALA A 314 21.11 16.53 24.70
N ALA A 315 21.33 16.94 23.44
CA ALA A 315 22.29 16.31 22.55
C ALA A 315 23.71 16.33 23.14
N ARG A 316 24.18 17.50 23.62
CA ARG A 316 25.50 17.66 24.25
C ARG A 316 25.63 16.78 25.50
N ALA A 317 24.60 16.75 26.36
CA ALA A 317 24.60 15.91 27.55
C ALA A 317 24.65 14.40 27.22
N ARG A 318 23.96 13.97 26.15
CA ARG A 318 23.99 12.58 25.67
C ARG A 318 25.33 12.21 25.04
N LEU A 319 25.89 13.05 24.18
CA LEU A 319 27.21 12.83 23.58
C LEU A 319 28.32 12.77 24.64
N THR A 320 28.26 13.62 25.67
CA THR A 320 29.22 13.59 26.80
C THR A 320 29.16 12.25 27.54
N ARG A 321 27.95 11.75 27.82
CA ARG A 321 27.76 10.42 28.41
C ARG A 321 28.26 9.31 27.49
N PHE A 322 27.98 9.41 26.20
CA PHE A 322 28.42 8.43 25.19
C PHE A 322 29.96 8.29 25.15
N VAL A 323 30.70 9.40 25.03
CA VAL A 323 32.18 9.35 24.96
C VAL A 323 32.83 8.85 26.25
N THR A 324 32.12 9.00 27.38
CA THR A 324 32.55 8.50 28.69
C THR A 324 32.25 7.00 28.84
N ALA A 325 31.07 6.55 28.43
CA ALA A 325 30.62 5.17 28.55
C ALA A 325 31.28 4.23 27.52
N PHE A 326 31.60 4.73 26.33
CA PHE A 326 32.14 3.94 25.20
C PHE A 326 33.48 4.50 24.70
N PRO A 327 34.57 4.44 25.50
CA PRO A 327 35.85 5.05 25.14
C PRO A 327 36.53 4.40 23.93
N ALA A 328 36.20 3.16 23.61
CA ALA A 328 36.73 2.42 22.46
C ALA A 328 35.81 2.45 21.22
N SER A 329 34.69 3.19 21.28
CA SER A 329 33.75 3.27 20.17
C SER A 329 34.40 3.85 18.91
N PRO A 330 34.19 3.27 17.71
CA PRO A 330 34.60 3.89 16.46
C PRO A 330 33.91 5.24 16.20
N ARG A 331 32.76 5.51 16.82
CA ARG A 331 32.03 6.79 16.71
C ARG A 331 32.51 7.85 17.70
N ARG A 332 33.45 7.54 18.58
CA ARG A 332 33.92 8.48 19.61
C ARG A 332 34.50 9.77 19.01
N ALA A 333 35.27 9.66 17.92
CA ALA A 333 35.85 10.83 17.26
C ALA A 333 34.76 11.77 16.70
N GLU A 334 33.72 11.20 16.09
CA GLU A 334 32.55 11.94 15.57
C GLU A 334 31.79 12.63 16.71
N ALA A 335 31.53 11.90 17.81
CA ALA A 335 30.87 12.45 18.98
C ALA A 335 31.66 13.61 19.63
N LEU A 336 32.99 13.49 19.73
CA LEU A 336 33.86 14.56 20.23
C LEU A 336 33.85 15.78 19.31
N ALA A 337 33.86 15.57 17.98
CA ALA A 337 33.74 16.67 17.02
C ALA A 337 32.39 17.40 17.16
N SER A 338 31.28 16.66 17.33
CA SER A 338 29.96 17.25 17.58
C SER A 338 29.88 18.04 18.90
N LEU A 339 30.62 17.64 19.94
CA LEU A 339 30.71 18.37 21.20
C LEU A 339 31.50 19.68 21.08
N ALA A 340 32.54 19.69 20.25
CA ALA A 340 33.39 20.86 20.01
C ALA A 340 32.75 21.91 19.09
N ALA A 341 31.75 21.51 18.30
CA ALA A 341 31.02 22.45 17.43
C ALA A 341 30.29 23.51 18.27
N PRO A 342 30.39 24.81 17.90
CA PRO A 342 29.64 25.86 18.56
C PRO A 342 28.13 25.57 18.42
N ALA A 343 27.36 25.87 19.47
CA ALA A 343 25.91 25.75 19.38
C ALA A 343 25.41 26.71 18.29
N PRO A 344 24.48 26.28 17.42
CA PRO A 344 23.82 27.22 16.53
C PRO A 344 23.10 28.29 17.36
N PRO A 345 23.05 29.54 16.84
CA PRO A 345 22.41 30.66 17.53
C PRO A 345 20.91 30.44 17.76
#